data_AF-A0A936WXE0-F1
#
_entry.id   AF-A0A936WXE0-F1
#
_cell.length_a   1.000
_cell.length_b   1.000
_cell.length_c   1.000
_cell.angle_alpha   90.00
_cell.angle_beta   90.00
_cell.angle_gamma   90.00
#
_symmetry.space_group_name_H-M   'P 1'
#
loop_
_entity.id
_entity.type
_entity.pdbx_description
1 polymer ?
#
loop_
_entity_poly.entity_id
_entity_poly.type
_entity_poly.pdbx_seq_one_letter_code
_entity_poly.pdbx_strand_id
1 'polypeptide(L)'
;MEWIKLSLSPVKDLVGFLHQKSKTNDVVKKQLYIELRDNLNVFYNGFLNEASYDSIIDLISNDAIRMAVKENFKFNKLRAGKIEAAHVKDERNRKYIGWDTDKLIDKIDEKNYGAA
;
A
#
# COMPACT_ATOMS: atom_id res chain seq x y z
N MET A 1 10.76 7.72 16.14
CA MET A 1 11.02 8.30 14.81
C MET A 1 12.19 7.64 14.07
N GLU A 2 13.13 6.95 14.74
CA GLU A 2 14.25 6.25 14.07
C GLU A 2 13.82 5.13 13.10
N TRP A 3 12.71 4.44 13.37
CA TRP A 3 12.22 3.38 12.48
C TRP A 3 11.83 3.89 11.09
N ILE A 4 11.45 5.17 10.95
CA ILE A 4 11.15 5.80 9.65
C ILE A 4 12.45 6.17 8.92
N LYS A 5 13.46 6.68 9.64
CA LYS A 5 14.79 6.95 9.06
C LYS A 5 15.47 5.68 8.53
N LEU A 6 15.27 4.55 9.21
CA LEU A 6 15.72 3.22 8.76
C LEU A 6 14.94 2.66 7.55
N SER A 7 13.83 3.29 7.15
CA SER A 7 12.91 2.78 6.12
C SER A 7 13.08 3.40 4.73
N LEU A 8 13.93 4.42 4.57
CA LEU A 8 14.08 5.12 3.29
C LEU A 8 14.62 4.21 2.16
N SER A 9 15.60 3.35 2.44
CA SER A 9 16.09 2.37 1.46
C SER A 9 15.03 1.30 1.16
N PRO A 10 14.39 0.67 2.16
CA PRO A 10 13.26 -0.23 1.91
C PRO A 10 12.12 0.37 1.09
N VAL A 11 11.81 1.66 1.26
CA VAL A 11 10.76 2.33 0.48
C VAL A 11 11.17 2.49 -0.99
N LYS A 12 12.43 2.88 -1.28
CA LYS A 12 12.93 2.92 -2.68
C LYS A 12 12.92 1.54 -3.33
N ASP A 13 13.34 0.51 -2.59
CA ASP A 13 13.33 -0.88 -3.08
C ASP A 13 11.90 -1.33 -3.40
N LEU A 14 10.94 -0.94 -2.56
CA LEU A 14 9.52 -1.23 -2.77
C LEU A 14 8.95 -0.49 -3.99
N VAL A 15 9.29 0.79 -4.19
CA VAL A 15 8.92 1.57 -5.38
C VAL A 15 9.48 0.90 -6.65
N GLY A 16 10.75 0.46 -6.62
CA GLY A 16 11.36 -0.29 -7.71
C GLY A 16 10.65 -1.62 -7.99
N PHE A 17 10.32 -2.37 -6.94
CA PHE A 17 9.55 -3.61 -7.05
C PHE A 17 8.18 -3.38 -7.70
N LEU A 18 7.44 -2.37 -7.26
CA LEU A 18 6.11 -2.04 -7.82
C LEU A 18 6.20 -1.59 -9.27
N HIS A 19 7.23 -0.81 -9.64
CA HIS A 19 7.49 -0.47 -11.03
C HIS A 19 7.68 -1.73 -11.89
N GLN A 20 8.46 -2.71 -11.44
CA GLN A 20 8.60 -3.97 -12.18
C GLN A 20 7.28 -4.74 -12.27
N LYS A 21 6.50 -4.81 -11.18
CA LYS A 21 5.19 -5.48 -11.16
C LYS A 21 4.15 -4.81 -12.06
N SER A 22 4.24 -3.50 -12.27
CA SER A 22 3.34 -2.77 -13.19
C SER A 22 3.52 -3.13 -14.67
N LYS A 23 4.62 -3.80 -15.05
CA LYS A 23 4.87 -4.29 -16.42
C LYS A 23 4.07 -5.56 -16.77
N THR A 24 2.85 -5.65 -16.25
CA THR A 24 1.91 -6.74 -16.52
C THR A 24 0.92 -6.36 -17.62
N ASN A 25 0.32 -7.37 -18.26
CA ASN A 25 -0.75 -7.20 -19.25
C ASN A 25 -2.14 -7.09 -18.61
N ASP A 26 -2.28 -7.51 -17.34
CA ASP A 26 -3.51 -7.34 -16.57
C ASP A 26 -3.69 -5.86 -16.22
N VAL A 27 -4.67 -5.22 -16.84
CA VAL A 27 -4.89 -3.76 -16.74
C VAL A 27 -5.20 -3.34 -15.31
N VAL A 28 -6.04 -4.10 -14.60
CA VAL A 28 -6.43 -3.80 -13.21
C VAL A 28 -5.22 -3.92 -12.29
N LYS A 29 -4.44 -4.99 -12.42
CA LYS A 29 -3.20 -5.13 -11.65
C LYS A 29 -2.20 -4.02 -11.95
N LYS A 30 -2.05 -3.65 -13.22
CA LYS A 30 -1.16 -2.56 -13.63
C LYS A 30 -1.54 -1.26 -12.93
N GLN A 31 -2.82 -0.89 -12.94
CA GLN A 31 -3.31 0.32 -12.28
C GLN A 31 -3.10 0.27 -10.77
N LEU A 32 -3.41 -0.86 -10.12
CA LEU A 32 -3.16 -1.04 -8.69
C LEU A 32 -1.67 -0.89 -8.32
N TYR A 33 -0.76 -1.48 -9.09
CA TYR A 33 0.68 -1.33 -8.85
C TYR A 33 1.18 0.09 -9.08
N ILE A 34 0.63 0.81 -10.06
CA ILE A 34 0.97 2.21 -10.34
C ILE A 34 0.50 3.11 -9.19
N GLU A 35 -0.76 3.00 -8.77
CA GLU A 35 -1.31 3.80 -7.67
C GLU A 35 -0.56 3.55 -6.36
N LEU A 36 -0.28 2.29 -6.01
CA LEU A 36 0.52 1.95 -4.82
C LEU A 36 1.93 2.55 -4.89
N ARG A 37 2.57 2.52 -6.07
CA ARG A 37 3.89 3.11 -6.28
C ARG A 37 3.86 4.63 -6.10
N ASP A 38 2.87 5.27 -6.70
CA ASP A 38 2.76 6.73 -6.70
C ASP A 38 2.41 7.25 -5.31
N ASN A 39 1.52 6.57 -4.58
CA ASN A 39 1.22 6.87 -3.17
C ASN A 39 2.46 6.70 -2.27
N LEU A 40 3.30 5.68 -2.50
CA LEU A 40 4.56 5.53 -1.77
C LEU A 40 5.57 6.64 -2.09
N ASN A 41 5.61 7.12 -3.35
CA ASN A 41 6.43 8.27 -3.71
C ASN A 41 5.93 9.57 -3.05
N VAL A 42 4.61 9.78 -2.98
CA VAL A 42 4.00 10.89 -2.24
C VAL A 42 4.43 10.82 -0.76
N PHE A 43 4.30 9.66 -0.12
CA PHE A 43 4.73 9.47 1.26
C PHE A 43 6.23 9.72 1.45
N TYR A 44 7.07 9.16 0.57
CA TYR A 44 8.53 9.30 0.61
C TYR A 44 8.95 10.77 0.49
N ASN A 45 8.39 11.49 -0.49
CA ASN A 45 8.67 12.90 -0.69
C ASN A 45 8.12 13.76 0.46
N GLY A 46 6.91 13.46 0.94
CA GLY A 46 6.33 14.15 2.10
C GLY A 46 7.20 14.01 3.34
N PHE A 47 7.72 12.82 3.61
CA PHE A 47 8.66 12.59 4.71
C PHE A 47 9.97 13.39 4.54
N LEU A 48 10.57 13.39 3.35
CA LEU A 48 11.82 14.13 3.10
C LEU A 48 11.66 15.65 3.23
N ASN A 49 10.48 16.17 2.90
CA ASN A 49 10.17 17.59 2.98
C ASN A 49 9.52 17.99 4.32
N GLU A 50 9.47 17.09 5.29
CA GLU A 50 8.84 17.31 6.60
C GLU A 50 7.39 17.82 6.48
N ALA A 51 6.68 17.37 5.43
CA ALA A 51 5.30 17.76 5.17
C ALA A 51 4.37 17.23 6.27
N SER A 52 3.30 17.99 6.54
CA SER A 52 2.27 17.56 7.49
C SER A 52 1.54 16.30 7.01
N TYR A 53 1.04 15.50 7.94
CA TYR A 53 0.27 14.31 7.58
C TYR A 53 -0.99 14.64 6.79
N ASP A 54 -1.67 15.75 7.12
CA ASP A 54 -2.88 16.18 6.41
C ASP A 54 -2.56 16.50 4.93
N SER A 55 -1.46 17.22 4.69
CA SER A 55 -1.01 17.52 3.32
C SER A 55 -0.61 16.27 2.54
N ILE A 56 -0.07 15.23 3.20
CA ILE A 56 0.26 13.95 2.56
C ILE A 56 -1.02 13.17 2.24
N ILE A 57 -1.99 13.16 3.15
CA ILE A 57 -3.28 12.48 2.98
C ILE A 57 -4.02 13.03 1.76
N ASP A 58 -4.03 14.35 1.58
CA ASP A 58 -4.68 15.02 0.43
C ASP A 58 -4.09 14.62 -0.94
N LEU A 59 -2.86 14.10 -0.96
CA LEU A 59 -2.14 13.73 -2.18
C LEU A 59 -2.19 12.22 -2.49
N ILE A 60 -2.68 11.41 -1.56
CA ILE A 60 -2.83 9.95 -1.75
C ILE A 60 -4.14 9.67 -2.50
N SER A 61 -4.07 8.86 -3.56
CA SER A 61 -5.27 8.42 -4.30
C SER A 61 -5.68 6.99 -3.92
N ASN A 62 -6.96 6.66 -4.09
CA ASN A 62 -7.51 5.31 -3.99
C ASN A 62 -8.39 4.92 -5.19
N ASP A 63 -8.24 5.63 -6.32
CA ASP A 63 -9.11 5.48 -7.49
C ASP A 63 -9.00 4.09 -8.13
N ALA A 64 -7.79 3.54 -8.25
CA ALA A 64 -7.55 2.20 -8.77
C ALA A 64 -8.08 1.13 -7.81
N ILE A 65 -7.95 1.32 -6.50
CA ILE A 65 -8.58 0.43 -5.50
C ILE A 65 -10.10 0.44 -5.66
N ARG A 66 -10.72 1.62 -5.72
CA ARG A 66 -12.17 1.76 -5.89
C ARG A 66 -12.66 1.17 -7.20
N MET A 67 -11.90 1.32 -8.29
CA MET A 67 -12.19 0.69 -9.57
C MET A 67 -12.12 -0.83 -9.46
N ALA A 68 -11.07 -1.38 -8.86
CA ALA A 68 -10.90 -2.81 -8.67
C ALA A 68 -12.03 -3.42 -7.81
N VAL A 69 -12.49 -2.71 -6.78
CA VAL A 69 -13.68 -3.12 -5.99
C VAL A 69 -14.93 -3.15 -6.87
N LYS A 70 -15.19 -2.11 -7.67
CA LYS A 70 -16.34 -2.06 -8.59
C LYS A 70 -16.33 -3.18 -9.62
N GLU A 71 -15.14 -3.60 -10.07
CA GLU A 71 -14.96 -4.70 -11.00
C GLU A 71 -14.95 -6.09 -10.34
N ASN A 72 -15.19 -6.16 -9.03
CA ASN A 72 -15.16 -7.39 -8.23
C ASN A 72 -13.80 -8.13 -8.38
N PHE A 73 -12.72 -7.34 -8.42
CA PHE A 73 -11.37 -7.86 -8.50
C PHE A 73 -11.01 -8.62 -7.22
N LYS A 74 -10.37 -9.77 -7.37
CA LYS A 74 -9.84 -10.56 -6.24
C LYS A 74 -8.42 -10.09 -5.91
N PHE A 75 -8.23 -9.37 -4.81
CA PHE A 75 -6.95 -8.77 -4.44
C PHE A 75 -5.88 -9.79 -4.04
N ASN A 76 -6.26 -11.01 -3.65
CA ASN A 76 -5.33 -12.13 -3.56
C ASN A 76 -4.55 -12.42 -4.87
N LYS A 77 -5.02 -11.92 -6.03
CA LYS A 77 -4.29 -11.99 -7.30
C LYS A 77 -3.07 -11.06 -7.37
N LEU A 78 -2.95 -10.06 -6.48
CA LEU A 78 -1.76 -9.21 -6.37
C LEU A 78 -0.62 -9.96 -5.68
N ARG A 79 -0.93 -10.59 -4.54
CA ARG A 79 -0.01 -11.45 -3.81
C ARG A 79 -0.80 -12.58 -3.15
N ALA A 80 -0.42 -13.80 -3.50
CA ALA A 80 -0.92 -14.99 -2.84
C ALA A 80 -0.26 -15.18 -1.46
N GLY A 81 -0.98 -15.84 -0.55
CA GLY A 81 -0.50 -16.16 0.80
C GLY A 81 -0.96 -15.16 1.86
N LYS A 82 -0.36 -15.28 3.05
CA LYS A 82 -0.73 -14.52 4.25
C LYS A 82 0.50 -13.88 4.87
N ILE A 83 0.29 -12.87 5.72
CA ILE A 83 1.36 -12.31 6.54
C ILE A 83 1.77 -13.35 7.59
N GLU A 84 2.92 -13.98 7.38
CA GLU A 84 3.56 -14.83 8.39
C GLU A 84 4.28 -14.02 9.48
N ALA A 85 4.50 -14.65 10.64
CA ALA A 85 5.20 -14.03 11.78
C ALA A 85 6.60 -13.51 11.41
N ALA A 86 7.31 -14.22 10.53
CA ALA A 86 8.63 -13.82 10.03
C ALA A 86 8.61 -12.48 9.25
N HIS A 87 7.45 -12.08 8.71
CA HIS A 87 7.31 -10.79 8.02
C HIS A 87 7.08 -9.61 8.97
N VAL A 88 6.75 -9.86 10.25
CA VAL A 88 6.38 -8.82 11.22
C VAL A 88 7.56 -8.52 12.14
N LYS A 89 8.23 -7.39 11.90
CA LYS A 89 9.40 -6.94 12.69
C LYS A 89 9.00 -6.14 13.94
N ASP A 90 7.88 -5.43 13.89
CA ASP A 90 7.37 -4.61 15.01
C ASP A 90 6.25 -5.38 15.71
N GLU A 91 6.37 -5.56 17.02
CA GLU A 91 5.40 -6.30 17.83
C GLU A 91 3.99 -5.72 17.78
N ARG A 92 3.86 -4.40 17.60
CA ARG A 92 2.56 -3.71 17.46
C ARG A 92 1.79 -4.15 16.21
N ASN A 93 2.50 -4.71 15.23
CA ASN A 93 1.94 -5.18 13.96
C ASN A 93 1.57 -6.68 13.98
N ARG A 94 1.74 -7.39 15.11
CA ARG A 94 1.38 -8.82 15.23
C ARG A 94 -0.09 -9.10 14.91
N LYS A 95 -0.98 -8.13 15.13
CA LYS A 95 -2.41 -8.25 14.80
C LYS A 95 -2.71 -8.51 13.32
N TYR A 96 -1.75 -8.22 12.44
CA TYR A 96 -1.87 -8.45 10.99
C TYR A 96 -1.42 -9.85 10.56
N ILE A 97 -0.82 -10.64 11.45
CA ILE A 97 -0.42 -12.02 11.13
C ILE A 97 -1.65 -12.83 10.71
N GLY A 98 -1.51 -13.62 9.65
CA GLY A 98 -2.56 -14.43 9.06
C GLY A 98 -3.51 -13.68 8.12
N TRP A 99 -3.34 -12.37 7.94
CA TRP A 99 -4.13 -11.60 6.97
C TRP A 99 -3.59 -11.84 5.56
N ASP A 100 -4.49 -11.98 4.60
CA ASP A 100 -4.17 -11.98 3.17
C ASP A 100 -4.41 -10.59 2.57
N THR A 101 -4.12 -10.47 1.28
CA THR A 101 -4.26 -9.20 0.56
C THR A 101 -5.70 -8.70 0.52
N ASP A 102 -6.69 -9.60 0.42
CA ASP A 102 -8.12 -9.22 0.43
C ASP A 102 -8.47 -8.56 1.77
N LYS A 103 -8.15 -9.21 2.90
CA LYS A 103 -8.41 -8.68 4.24
C LYS A 103 -7.69 -7.36 4.53
N LEU A 104 -6.48 -7.18 3.99
CA LEU A 104 -5.76 -5.91 4.12
C LEU A 104 -6.48 -4.76 3.40
N ILE A 105 -6.95 -5.01 2.18
CA ILE A 105 -7.67 -4.01 1.38
C ILE A 105 -9.01 -3.67 2.04
N ASP A 106 -9.76 -4.66 2.52
CA ASP A 106 -11.02 -4.41 3.24
C ASP A 106 -10.84 -3.44 4.42
N LYS A 107 -9.75 -3.58 5.19
CA LYS A 107 -9.46 -2.68 6.32
C LYS A 107 -8.99 -1.29 5.92
N ILE A 108 -8.38 -1.15 4.74
CA ILE A 108 -8.05 0.16 4.18
C ILE A 108 -9.34 0.86 3.72
N ASP A 109 -10.25 0.11 3.09
CA ASP A 109 -11.51 0.62 2.59
C ASP A 109 -12.48 1.04 3.71
N GLU A 110 -12.64 0.21 4.75
CA GLU A 110 -13.44 0.53 5.95
C GLU A 110 -13.05 1.89 6.56
N LYS A 111 -11.76 2.24 6.54
CA LYS A 111 -11.26 3.50 7.10
C LYS A 111 -11.58 4.71 6.21
N ASN A 112 -11.68 4.52 4.90
CA ASN A 112 -11.97 5.59 3.93
C ASN A 112 -13.47 5.92 3.85
N TYR A 113 -14.35 5.00 4.22
CA TYR A 113 -15.80 5.23 4.28
C TYR A 113 -16.33 5.59 5.68
N GLY A 114 -15.52 5.43 6.74
CA GLY A 114 -15.87 5.78 8.11
C GLY A 114 -15.55 7.22 8.54
N ALA A 115 -15.03 8.05 7.63
CA ALA A 115 -14.80 9.47 7.84
C ALA A 115 -15.87 10.28 7.09
N ALA A 116 -17.09 10.25 7.61
CA ALA A 116 -18.18 11.15 7.25
C ALA A 116 -18.71 11.81 8.53
#